data_AF-A0A4D6C6C0-F1
#
_entry.id   AF-A0A4D6C6C0-F1
#
_cell.length_a   1.000
_cell.length_b   1.000
_cell.length_c   1.000
_cell.angle_alpha   90.00
_cell.angle_beta   90.00
_cell.angle_gamma   90.00
#
_symmetry.space_group_name_H-M   'P 1'
#
loop_
_entity.id
_entity.type
_entity.pdbx_description
1 polymer ?
#
loop_
_entity_poly.entity_id
_entity_poly.type
_entity_poly.pdbx_seq_one_letter_code
_entity_poly.pdbx_strand_id
1 'polypeptide(L)'
;MKKESINPSTKALAKFQWTTDLVSNLSHIGGVPLNPELSSVVIGWRDENGRKRPIFNLDSIQISLNTSTNFLGDVHKDGGRVLFVNTNPLLNQSIKEVANDTGHAFLNGRWIGGLLTNSHNIFSRIKGFKEVKDNYSEIKHKLNIKSTLYDKMDQSFSGLFVLQTLPDVIVLISSERNTRKSVIAEANKMNIPVVGFVDTSDSPKGIDYPIYGNYASVGWVKSILRSWNTSWV
;
A
#
# COMPACT_ATOMS: atom_id res chain seq x y z
N MET A 1 32.53 10.28 11.57
CA MET A 1 31.50 10.47 10.53
C MET A 1 30.84 11.83 10.71
N LYS A 2 31.09 12.77 9.79
CA LYS A 2 30.44 14.10 9.81
C LYS A 2 28.99 13.90 9.35
N LYS A 3 28.01 14.25 10.18
CA LYS A 3 26.63 14.47 9.72
C LYS A 3 26.69 15.63 8.73
N GLU A 4 26.52 15.37 7.44
CA GLU A 4 26.34 16.44 6.47
C GLU A 4 25.06 17.21 6.86
N SER A 5 25.25 18.44 7.33
CA SER A 5 24.16 19.37 7.60
C SER A 5 23.54 19.76 6.27
N ILE A 6 22.40 19.17 5.94
CA ILE A 6 21.62 19.54 4.74
C ILE A 6 21.31 21.04 4.81
N ASN A 7 21.70 21.77 3.76
CA ASN A 7 21.55 23.23 3.65
C ASN A 7 20.08 23.66 3.86
N PRO A 8 19.80 24.69 4.69
CA PRO A 8 18.46 25.22 4.90
C PRO A 8 17.68 25.55 3.62
N SER A 9 18.35 26.02 2.57
CA SER A 9 17.71 26.32 1.28
C SER A 9 17.24 25.07 0.55
N THR A 10 18.02 23.98 0.58
CA THR A 10 17.64 22.68 0.03
C THR A 10 16.47 22.07 0.80
N LYS A 11 16.46 22.22 2.12
CA LYS A 11 15.33 21.76 2.97
C LYS A 11 14.05 22.55 2.70
N ALA A 12 14.16 23.87 2.46
CA ALA A 12 13.03 24.71 2.09
C ALA A 12 12.49 24.38 0.67
N LEU A 13 13.38 24.14 -0.30
CA LEU A 13 13.00 23.73 -1.66
C LEU A 13 12.35 22.34 -1.67
N ALA A 14 12.90 21.37 -0.94
CA ALA A 14 12.27 20.07 -0.76
C ALA A 14 10.91 20.19 -0.07
N LYS A 15 10.80 21.06 0.96
CA LYS A 15 9.54 21.39 1.63
C LYS A 15 8.54 22.09 0.69
N PHE A 16 8.99 22.85 -0.29
CA PHE A 16 8.12 23.50 -1.26
C PHE A 16 7.61 22.48 -2.30
N GLN A 17 8.48 21.62 -2.82
CA GLN A 17 8.15 20.62 -3.85
C GLN A 17 7.13 19.58 -3.37
N TRP A 18 7.27 19.02 -2.15
CA TRP A 18 6.27 18.04 -1.67
C TRP A 18 4.89 18.69 -1.45
N THR A 19 4.84 19.95 -0.97
CA THR A 19 3.56 20.65 -0.81
C THR A 19 2.88 20.90 -2.15
N THR A 20 3.64 21.31 -3.17
CA THR A 20 3.09 21.51 -4.52
C THR A 20 2.61 20.19 -5.11
N ASP A 21 3.32 19.10 -4.89
CA ASP A 21 2.94 17.78 -5.37
C ASP A 21 1.64 17.30 -4.69
N LEU A 22 1.50 17.48 -3.37
CA LEU A 22 0.26 17.15 -2.65
C LEU A 22 -0.93 17.98 -3.07
N VAL A 23 -0.74 19.29 -3.25
CA VAL A 23 -1.83 20.20 -3.60
C VAL A 23 -2.27 19.97 -5.04
N SER A 24 -1.33 19.82 -5.97
CA SER A 24 -1.63 19.53 -7.38
C SER A 24 -2.33 18.19 -7.57
N ASN A 25 -2.00 17.18 -6.75
CA ASN A 25 -2.67 15.89 -6.77
C ASN A 25 -3.98 15.85 -5.97
N LEU A 26 -4.40 16.95 -5.32
CA LEU A 26 -5.61 17.03 -4.47
C LEU A 26 -5.63 16.01 -3.31
N SER A 27 -4.47 15.54 -2.88
CA SER A 27 -4.34 14.51 -1.83
C SER A 27 -4.71 15.02 -0.44
N HIS A 28 -4.77 16.34 -0.27
CA HIS A 28 -5.22 17.00 0.95
C HIS A 28 -6.76 17.09 1.06
N ILE A 29 -7.50 16.77 -0.01
CA ILE A 29 -8.97 16.80 0.00
C ILE A 29 -9.52 15.43 0.38
N GLY A 30 -9.98 15.31 1.62
CA GLY A 30 -10.46 14.05 2.18
C GLY A 30 -11.85 13.64 1.66
N GLY A 31 -12.20 12.37 1.82
CA GLY A 31 -13.51 11.82 1.53
C GLY A 31 -14.58 12.13 2.57
N VAL A 32 -15.82 11.79 2.23
CA VAL A 32 -17.03 12.00 3.06
C VAL A 32 -17.81 10.69 3.23
N PRO A 33 -18.50 10.48 4.37
CA PRO A 33 -18.53 11.35 5.55
C PRO A 33 -17.20 11.31 6.33
N LEU A 34 -16.91 12.37 7.10
CA LEU A 34 -15.75 12.39 8.00
C LEU A 34 -15.95 11.37 9.12
N ASN A 35 -14.98 10.49 9.34
CA ASN A 35 -14.91 9.67 10.54
C ASN A 35 -14.54 10.55 11.75
N PRO A 36 -15.33 10.56 12.84
CA PRO A 36 -15.02 11.33 14.05
C PRO A 36 -13.62 11.09 14.63
N GLU A 37 -13.06 9.88 14.49
CA GLU A 37 -11.71 9.51 14.93
C GLU A 37 -10.61 10.32 14.21
N LEU A 38 -10.92 10.88 13.03
CA LEU A 38 -10.00 11.64 12.19
C LEU A 38 -10.27 13.15 12.22
N SER A 39 -11.14 13.62 13.12
CA SER A 39 -11.45 15.05 13.25
C SER A 39 -10.21 15.91 13.55
N SER A 40 -9.27 15.41 14.34
CA SER A 40 -8.04 16.12 14.72
C SER A 40 -7.04 16.33 13.58
N VAL A 41 -7.14 15.54 12.50
CA VAL A 41 -6.27 15.67 11.32
C VAL A 41 -6.92 16.49 10.20
N VAL A 42 -8.09 17.11 10.46
CA VAL A 42 -8.82 17.98 9.53
C VAL A 42 -8.76 19.41 10.02
N ILE A 43 -8.39 20.35 9.13
CA ILE A 43 -8.23 21.78 9.46
C ILE A 43 -9.41 22.63 9.01
N GLY A 44 -10.29 22.09 8.16
CA GLY A 44 -11.40 22.84 7.61
C GLY A 44 -12.17 22.06 6.56
N TRP A 45 -13.02 22.79 5.84
CA TRP A 45 -13.91 22.25 4.82
C TRP A 45 -13.83 23.09 3.56
N ARG A 46 -13.85 22.41 2.41
CA ARG A 46 -13.95 23.03 1.09
C ARG A 46 -15.32 22.71 0.49
N ASP A 47 -15.97 23.70 -0.12
CA ASP A 47 -17.13 23.43 -0.96
C ASP A 47 -16.66 22.92 -2.34
N GLU A 48 -17.20 21.78 -2.74
CA GLU A 48 -16.98 21.17 -4.05
C GLU A 48 -18.35 20.81 -4.64
N ASN A 49 -18.88 21.70 -5.49
CA ASN A 49 -20.17 21.53 -6.16
C ASN A 49 -21.34 21.28 -5.17
N GLY A 50 -21.38 22.04 -4.08
CA GLY A 50 -22.41 21.91 -3.04
C GLY A 50 -22.19 20.76 -2.07
N ARG A 51 -21.05 20.05 -2.16
CA ARG A 51 -20.63 19.04 -1.18
C ARG A 51 -19.45 19.57 -0.38
N LYS A 52 -19.59 19.60 0.95
CA LYS A 52 -18.49 19.97 1.85
C LYS A 52 -17.53 18.80 2.00
N ARG A 53 -16.30 18.97 1.52
CA ARG A 53 -15.20 18.00 1.65
C ARG A 53 -14.25 18.44 2.77
N PRO A 54 -13.83 17.55 3.67
CA PRO A 54 -12.84 17.89 4.70
C PRO A 54 -11.46 18.12 4.06
N ILE A 55 -10.69 19.02 4.66
CA ILE A 55 -9.31 19.34 4.26
C ILE A 55 -8.36 18.79 5.32
N PHE A 56 -7.47 17.89 4.91
CA PHE A 56 -6.42 17.37 5.78
C PHE A 56 -5.44 18.46 6.22
N ASN A 57 -4.96 18.35 7.46
CA ASN A 57 -3.78 19.06 7.92
C ASN A 57 -2.54 18.54 7.17
N LEU A 58 -1.85 19.43 6.44
CA LEU A 58 -0.64 19.08 5.71
C LEU A 58 0.48 18.58 6.63
N ASP A 59 0.60 19.12 7.84
CA ASP A 59 1.60 18.65 8.80
C ASP A 59 1.32 17.21 9.23
N SER A 60 0.05 16.85 9.43
CA SER A 60 -0.36 15.47 9.75
C SER A 60 -0.02 14.52 8.60
N ILE A 61 -0.26 14.92 7.35
CA ILE A 61 0.16 14.13 6.17
C ILE A 61 1.68 13.93 6.18
N GLN A 62 2.45 15.01 6.32
CA GLN A 62 3.91 14.95 6.29
C GLN A 62 4.49 14.06 7.39
N ILE A 63 4.03 14.25 8.63
CA ILE A 63 4.52 13.51 9.80
C ILE A 63 4.20 12.02 9.65
N SER A 64 2.98 11.70 9.25
CA SER A 64 2.52 10.32 9.10
C SER A 64 3.25 9.60 7.95
N LEU A 65 3.46 10.28 6.82
CA LEU A 65 4.22 9.76 5.68
C LEU A 65 5.69 9.54 6.03
N ASN A 66 6.34 10.48 6.71
CA ASN A 66 7.74 10.36 7.13
C ASN A 66 7.93 9.21 8.12
N THR A 67 7.07 9.14 9.13
CA THR A 67 7.12 8.07 10.14
C THR A 67 7.00 6.70 9.48
N SER A 68 6.01 6.54 8.60
CA SER A 68 5.77 5.28 7.89
C SER A 68 6.90 4.93 6.92
N THR A 69 7.43 5.91 6.20
CA THR A 69 8.53 5.71 5.24
C THR A 69 9.83 5.31 5.95
N ASN A 70 10.13 5.94 7.09
CA ASN A 70 11.30 5.58 7.89
C ASN A 70 11.18 4.15 8.42
N PHE A 71 10.02 3.80 9.01
CA PHE A 71 9.77 2.45 9.51
C PHE A 71 9.90 1.40 8.41
N LEU A 72 9.27 1.59 7.25
CA LEU A 72 9.39 0.66 6.12
C LEU A 72 10.82 0.57 5.59
N GLY A 73 11.55 1.69 5.56
CA GLY A 73 12.95 1.73 5.17
C GLY A 73 13.85 0.95 6.12
N ASP A 74 13.59 1.01 7.42
CA ASP A 74 14.34 0.23 8.42
C ASP A 74 14.02 -1.27 8.29
N VAL A 75 12.75 -1.64 8.14
CA VAL A 75 12.35 -3.04 7.88
C VAL A 75 13.04 -3.58 6.63
N HIS A 76 13.07 -2.82 5.54
CA HIS A 76 13.72 -3.25 4.31
C HIS A 76 15.25 -3.40 4.47
N LYS A 77 15.93 -2.44 5.11
CA LYS A 77 17.38 -2.50 5.36
C LYS A 77 17.78 -3.69 6.22
N ASP A 78 16.94 -4.07 7.17
CA ASP A 78 17.16 -5.22 8.05
C ASP A 78 16.82 -6.56 7.36
N GLY A 79 16.49 -6.56 6.07
CA GLY A 79 16.14 -7.74 5.29
C GLY A 79 14.73 -8.28 5.57
N GLY A 80 13.89 -7.49 6.24
CA GLY A 80 12.49 -7.80 6.48
C GLY A 80 11.66 -7.75 5.20
N ARG A 81 10.55 -8.48 5.20
CA ARG A 81 9.68 -8.67 4.04
C ARG A 81 8.45 -7.79 4.14
N VAL A 82 8.22 -7.01 3.10
CA VAL A 82 7.02 -6.19 2.94
C VAL A 82 6.00 -6.95 2.09
N LEU A 83 4.74 -7.00 2.53
CA LEU A 83 3.61 -7.42 1.70
C LEU A 83 2.77 -6.20 1.33
N PHE A 84 2.77 -5.82 0.06
CA PHE A 84 1.89 -4.78 -0.48
C PHE A 84 0.50 -5.35 -0.77
N VAL A 85 -0.55 -4.78 -0.20
CA VAL A 85 -1.94 -5.17 -0.44
C VAL A 85 -2.68 -3.98 -1.04
N ASN A 86 -3.15 -4.15 -2.29
CA ASN A 86 -3.83 -3.09 -3.02
C ASN A 86 -5.13 -3.58 -3.67
N THR A 87 -6.22 -2.85 -3.52
CA THR A 87 -7.49 -3.15 -4.23
C THR A 87 -7.80 -2.16 -5.36
N ASN A 88 -7.00 -1.11 -5.56
CA ASN A 88 -7.23 -0.13 -6.62
C ASN A 88 -6.55 -0.58 -7.93
N PRO A 89 -7.32 -0.90 -9.00
CA PRO A 89 -6.75 -1.38 -10.25
C PRO A 89 -5.76 -0.40 -10.90
N LEU A 90 -5.94 0.91 -10.67
CA LEU A 90 -5.08 1.96 -11.24
C LEU A 90 -3.67 1.98 -10.63
N LEU A 91 -3.47 1.29 -9.51
CA LEU A 91 -2.19 1.14 -8.81
C LEU A 91 -1.52 -0.23 -9.05
N ASN A 92 -2.21 -1.19 -9.68
CA ASN A 92 -1.71 -2.56 -9.82
C ASN A 92 -0.31 -2.64 -10.42
N GLN A 93 -0.08 -1.90 -11.50
CA GLN A 93 1.20 -1.89 -12.20
C GLN A 93 2.31 -1.28 -11.33
N SER A 94 2.05 -0.14 -10.69
CA SER A 94 3.04 0.53 -9.83
C SER A 94 3.37 -0.30 -8.59
N ILE A 95 2.38 -0.94 -7.96
CA ILE A 95 2.62 -1.86 -6.84
C ILE A 95 3.47 -3.05 -7.27
N LYS A 96 3.17 -3.63 -8.43
CA LYS A 96 3.93 -4.74 -8.99
C LYS A 96 5.38 -4.35 -9.30
N GLU A 97 5.59 -3.19 -9.91
CA GLU A 97 6.93 -2.65 -10.20
C GLU A 97 7.75 -2.49 -8.92
N VAL A 98 7.24 -1.74 -7.94
CA VAL A 98 7.95 -1.52 -6.67
C VAL A 98 8.23 -2.83 -5.95
N ALA A 99 7.24 -3.72 -5.83
CA ALA A 99 7.43 -4.99 -5.14
C ALA A 99 8.50 -5.86 -5.83
N ASN A 100 8.47 -5.96 -7.16
CA ASN A 100 9.47 -6.75 -7.90
C ASN A 100 10.87 -6.16 -7.81
N ASP A 101 11.00 -4.85 -8.01
CA ASP A 101 12.29 -4.15 -8.02
C ASP A 101 12.97 -4.24 -6.64
N THR A 102 12.18 -4.28 -5.56
CA THR A 102 12.66 -4.32 -4.17
C THR A 102 12.64 -5.72 -3.55
N GLY A 103 12.26 -6.76 -4.31
CA GLY A 103 12.22 -8.14 -3.85
C GLY A 103 11.10 -8.48 -2.85
N HIS A 104 10.08 -7.65 -2.75
CA HIS A 104 8.95 -7.78 -1.84
C HIS A 104 7.73 -8.46 -2.49
N ALA A 105 6.77 -8.89 -1.67
CA ALA A 105 5.56 -9.54 -2.14
C ALA A 105 4.44 -8.52 -2.38
N PHE A 106 3.50 -8.84 -3.28
CA PHE A 106 2.28 -8.04 -3.45
C PHE A 106 1.04 -8.89 -3.68
N LEU A 107 -0.10 -8.33 -3.29
CA LEU A 107 -1.44 -8.84 -3.57
C LEU A 107 -2.26 -7.70 -4.18
N ASN A 108 -2.54 -7.81 -5.49
CA ASN A 108 -3.48 -6.92 -6.18
C ASN A 108 -4.86 -7.58 -6.26
N GLY A 109 -5.88 -6.88 -5.78
CA GLY A 109 -7.26 -7.36 -5.75
C GLY A 109 -7.68 -7.86 -4.38
N ARG A 110 -8.59 -8.84 -4.37
CA ARG A 110 -9.27 -9.28 -3.14
C ARG A 110 -8.32 -10.01 -2.19
N TRP A 111 -8.43 -9.70 -0.89
CA TRP A 111 -7.73 -10.42 0.17
C TRP A 111 -8.04 -11.92 0.17
N ILE A 112 -6.98 -12.74 0.31
CA ILE A 112 -7.09 -14.18 0.47
C ILE A 112 -7.26 -14.48 1.96
N GLY A 113 -8.49 -14.79 2.37
CA GLY A 113 -8.77 -15.11 3.78
C GLY A 113 -7.92 -16.28 4.29
N GLY A 114 -7.25 -16.06 5.42
CA GLY A 114 -6.33 -17.01 6.02
C GLY A 114 -4.90 -16.94 5.46
N LEU A 115 -4.55 -15.94 4.64
CA LEU A 115 -3.18 -15.79 4.14
C LEU A 115 -2.17 -15.68 5.28
N LEU A 116 -2.53 -15.04 6.40
CA LEU A 116 -1.64 -14.92 7.55
C LEU A 116 -1.96 -15.97 8.61
N THR A 117 -3.24 -16.13 8.98
CA THR A 117 -3.63 -17.01 10.10
C THR A 117 -3.65 -18.51 9.73
N ASN A 118 -3.65 -18.83 8.44
CA ASN A 118 -3.59 -20.19 7.90
C ASN A 118 -2.50 -20.29 6.81
N SER A 119 -1.39 -19.58 7.02
CA SER A 119 -0.32 -19.41 6.04
C SER A 119 0.25 -20.73 5.53
N HIS A 120 0.38 -21.75 6.38
CA HIS A 120 0.87 -23.07 5.97
C HIS A 120 0.07 -23.66 4.78
N ASN A 121 -1.26 -23.68 4.89
CA ASN A 121 -2.12 -24.21 3.85
C ASN A 121 -2.18 -23.29 2.61
N ILE A 122 -2.18 -21.97 2.81
CA ILE A 122 -2.24 -21.02 1.71
C ILE A 122 -0.93 -21.02 0.91
N PHE A 123 0.23 -21.07 1.57
CA PHE A 123 1.53 -21.17 0.90
C PHE A 123 1.68 -22.49 0.15
N SER A 124 1.18 -23.60 0.69
CA SER A 124 1.12 -24.87 -0.04
C SER A 124 0.31 -24.77 -1.34
N ARG A 125 -0.85 -24.10 -1.31
CA ARG A 125 -1.67 -23.86 -2.51
C ARG A 125 -0.98 -22.95 -3.52
N ILE A 126 -0.30 -21.91 -3.06
CA ILE A 126 0.47 -20.99 -3.91
C ILE A 126 1.61 -21.75 -4.60
N LYS A 127 2.33 -22.59 -3.86
CA LYS A 127 3.40 -23.44 -4.40
C LYS A 127 2.86 -24.42 -5.46
N GLY A 128 1.78 -25.12 -5.16
CA GLY A 128 1.15 -26.03 -6.13
C GLY A 128 0.67 -25.29 -7.38
N PHE A 129 0.13 -24.08 -7.25
CA PHE A 129 -0.23 -23.27 -8.41
C PHE A 129 1.00 -22.82 -9.23
N LYS A 130 2.12 -22.51 -8.58
CA LYS A 130 3.38 -22.17 -9.28
C LYS A 130 3.86 -23.34 -10.14
N GLU A 131 3.85 -24.57 -9.60
CA GLU A 131 4.20 -25.78 -10.35
C GLU A 131 3.26 -26.00 -11.56
N VAL A 132 1.96 -25.75 -11.39
CA VAL A 132 1.00 -25.79 -12.51
C VAL A 132 1.30 -24.69 -13.52
N LYS A 133 1.57 -23.45 -13.10
CA LYS A 133 1.87 -22.31 -13.97
C LYS A 133 3.10 -22.58 -14.85
N ASP A 134 4.15 -23.14 -14.27
CA ASP A 134 5.40 -23.42 -14.98
C ASP A 134 5.18 -24.45 -16.11
N ASN A 135 4.31 -25.45 -15.90
CA ASN A 135 3.98 -26.47 -16.91
C ASN A 135 2.85 -26.07 -17.87
N TYR A 136 1.87 -25.30 -17.39
CA TYR A 136 0.62 -25.00 -18.10
C TYR A 136 0.72 -23.74 -18.97
N SER A 137 1.57 -22.77 -18.61
CA SER A 137 1.72 -21.52 -19.38
C SER A 137 2.18 -21.78 -20.82
N GLU A 138 3.13 -22.69 -21.00
CA GLU A 138 3.63 -23.08 -22.32
C GLU A 138 2.56 -23.81 -23.15
N ILE A 139 1.80 -24.71 -22.51
CA ILE A 139 0.70 -25.46 -23.13
C ILE A 139 -0.44 -24.51 -23.51
N LYS A 140 -0.84 -23.61 -22.61
CA LYS A 140 -1.92 -22.64 -22.83
C LYS A 140 -1.62 -21.73 -24.02
N HIS A 141 -0.39 -21.25 -24.14
CA HIS A 141 0.04 -20.40 -25.26
C HIS A 141 0.06 -21.19 -26.58
N LYS A 142 0.60 -22.42 -26.59
CA LYS A 142 0.62 -23.28 -27.79
C LYS A 142 -0.77 -23.68 -28.26
N LEU A 143 -1.71 -23.93 -27.34
CA LEU A 143 -3.05 -24.44 -27.64
C LEU A 143 -4.16 -23.37 -27.60
N ASN A 144 -3.80 -22.10 -27.38
CA ASN A 144 -4.71 -20.95 -27.29
C ASN A 144 -5.90 -21.16 -26.32
N ILE A 145 -5.65 -21.85 -25.20
CA ILE A 145 -6.70 -22.22 -24.24
C ILE A 145 -7.13 -20.99 -23.45
N LYS A 146 -8.41 -20.62 -23.51
CA LYS A 146 -8.99 -19.57 -22.65
C LYS A 146 -9.50 -20.20 -21.35
N SER A 147 -8.72 -20.06 -20.27
CA SER A 147 -9.13 -20.51 -18.93
C SER A 147 -9.27 -19.32 -17.98
N THR A 148 -10.51 -18.90 -17.76
CA THR A 148 -10.86 -17.78 -16.86
C THR A 148 -10.49 -18.06 -15.40
N LEU A 149 -10.51 -19.33 -14.99
CA LEU A 149 -10.10 -19.75 -13.65
C LEU A 149 -8.59 -19.60 -13.48
N TYR A 150 -7.80 -20.07 -14.44
CA TYR A 150 -6.35 -19.94 -14.39
C TYR A 150 -5.93 -18.47 -14.32
N ASP A 151 -6.51 -17.60 -15.16
CA ASP A 151 -6.14 -16.18 -15.19
C ASP A 151 -6.48 -15.47 -13.88
N LYS A 152 -7.61 -15.82 -13.25
CA LYS A 152 -7.98 -15.33 -11.92
C LYS A 152 -7.02 -15.80 -10.84
N MET A 153 -6.62 -17.07 -10.87
CA MET A 153 -5.65 -17.63 -9.91
C MET A 153 -4.27 -17.00 -10.10
N ASP A 154 -3.83 -16.81 -11.34
CA ASP A 154 -2.55 -16.18 -11.65
C ASP A 154 -2.49 -14.74 -11.15
N GLN A 155 -3.56 -13.97 -11.40
CA GLN A 155 -3.68 -12.63 -10.87
C GLN A 155 -3.63 -12.59 -9.33
N SER A 156 -4.18 -13.61 -8.66
CA SER A 156 -4.25 -13.67 -7.20
C SER A 156 -2.95 -14.14 -6.54
N PHE A 157 -2.20 -15.03 -7.18
CA PHE A 157 -1.04 -15.69 -6.55
C PHE A 157 0.32 -15.22 -7.07
N SER A 158 0.40 -14.64 -8.27
CA SER A 158 1.68 -14.31 -8.91
C SER A 158 2.58 -13.40 -8.07
N GLY A 159 2.02 -12.39 -7.43
CA GLY A 159 2.75 -11.49 -6.54
C GLY A 159 3.14 -12.09 -5.18
N LEU A 160 2.63 -13.28 -4.85
CA LEU A 160 2.93 -13.97 -3.60
C LEU A 160 3.98 -15.08 -3.76
N PHE A 161 4.46 -15.36 -4.97
CA PHE A 161 5.43 -16.45 -5.19
C PHE A 161 6.78 -16.25 -4.49
N VAL A 162 7.14 -15.00 -4.19
CA VAL A 162 8.35 -14.66 -3.42
C VAL A 162 8.15 -14.85 -1.90
N LEU A 163 6.89 -14.90 -1.44
CA LEU A 163 6.54 -15.00 -0.02
C LEU A 163 6.65 -16.46 0.44
N GLN A 164 7.81 -16.83 0.99
CA GLN A 164 8.06 -18.19 1.52
C GLN A 164 7.57 -18.37 2.96
N THR A 165 7.38 -17.27 3.66
CA THR A 165 7.21 -17.15 5.10
C THR A 165 6.35 -15.90 5.36
N LEU A 166 5.81 -15.71 6.57
CA LEU A 166 4.95 -14.55 6.86
C LEU A 166 5.69 -13.24 6.60
N PRO A 167 5.00 -12.19 6.12
CA PRO A 167 5.60 -10.88 5.98
C PRO A 167 5.89 -10.27 7.37
N ASP A 168 6.91 -9.43 7.43
CA ASP A 168 7.28 -8.71 8.65
C ASP A 168 6.50 -7.40 8.79
N VAL A 169 5.95 -6.88 7.68
CA VAL A 169 5.04 -5.72 7.63
C VAL A 169 4.11 -5.79 6.44
N ILE A 170 2.90 -5.24 6.58
CA ILE A 170 1.94 -5.08 5.49
C ILE A 170 1.78 -3.60 5.14
N VAL A 171 1.84 -3.29 3.85
CA VAL A 171 1.42 -1.98 3.32
C VAL A 171 0.02 -2.12 2.72
N LEU A 172 -0.96 -1.40 3.24
CA LEU A 172 -2.38 -1.53 2.86
C LEU A 172 -2.90 -0.28 2.14
N ILE A 173 -3.32 -0.44 0.89
CA ILE A 173 -3.99 0.58 0.07
C ILE A 173 -5.33 0.02 -0.42
N SER A 174 -6.42 0.31 0.29
CA SER A 174 -7.72 -0.23 -0.08
C SER A 174 -8.88 0.65 0.38
N SER A 175 -9.74 1.04 -0.56
CA SER A 175 -11.04 1.66 -0.24
C SER A 175 -12.07 0.62 0.25
N GLU A 176 -11.87 -0.66 -0.05
CA GLU A 176 -12.80 -1.73 0.29
C GLU A 176 -12.79 -2.03 1.79
N ARG A 177 -13.87 -1.64 2.48
CA ARG A 177 -14.01 -1.81 3.93
C ARG A 177 -13.82 -3.26 4.39
N ASN A 178 -14.34 -4.24 3.65
CA ASN A 178 -14.25 -5.66 4.03
C ASN A 178 -12.81 -6.18 3.89
N THR A 179 -12.10 -5.78 2.84
CA THR A 179 -10.69 -6.11 2.64
C THR A 179 -9.84 -5.54 3.77
N ARG A 180 -9.98 -4.24 4.08
CA ARG A 180 -9.26 -3.63 5.21
C ARG A 180 -9.51 -4.33 6.53
N LYS A 181 -10.78 -4.59 6.87
CA LYS A 181 -11.15 -5.29 8.11
C LYS A 181 -10.50 -6.68 8.19
N SER A 182 -10.49 -7.43 7.09
CA SER A 182 -9.94 -8.79 7.07
C SER A 182 -8.42 -8.78 7.22
N VAL A 183 -7.73 -7.92 6.47
CA VAL A 183 -6.27 -7.75 6.55
C VAL A 183 -5.87 -7.35 7.97
N ILE A 184 -6.49 -6.30 8.52
CA ILE A 184 -6.18 -5.78 9.86
C ILE A 184 -6.47 -6.84 10.94
N ALA A 185 -7.60 -7.57 10.84
CA ALA A 185 -7.93 -8.61 11.82
C ALA A 185 -6.93 -9.76 11.82
N GLU A 186 -6.51 -10.23 10.64
CA GLU A 186 -5.49 -11.28 10.54
C GLU A 186 -4.12 -10.77 11.00
N ALA A 187 -3.70 -9.58 10.57
CA ALA A 187 -2.42 -8.98 10.93
C ALA A 187 -2.29 -8.79 12.45
N ASN A 188 -3.32 -8.24 13.11
CA ASN A 188 -3.35 -8.10 14.56
C ASN A 188 -3.25 -9.44 15.28
N LYS A 189 -3.92 -10.48 14.78
CA LYS A 189 -3.85 -11.82 15.39
C LYS A 189 -2.46 -12.44 15.28
N MET A 190 -1.71 -12.08 14.23
CA MET A 190 -0.36 -12.57 13.97
C MET A 190 0.73 -11.63 14.48
N ASN A 191 0.37 -10.51 15.14
CA ASN A 191 1.29 -9.44 15.56
C ASN A 191 2.15 -8.89 14.41
N ILE A 192 1.56 -8.76 13.22
CA ILE A 192 2.23 -8.18 12.05
C ILE A 192 1.79 -6.71 11.94
N PRO A 193 2.72 -5.74 11.96
CA PRO A 193 2.39 -4.33 11.86
C PRO A 193 1.81 -3.98 10.48
N VAL A 194 0.86 -3.04 10.47
CA VAL A 194 0.19 -2.53 9.28
C VAL A 194 0.53 -1.06 9.06
N VAL A 195 1.12 -0.77 7.90
CA VAL A 195 1.23 0.58 7.36
C VAL A 195 0.08 0.81 6.39
N GLY A 196 -0.82 1.73 6.68
CA GLY A 196 -2.08 1.87 5.94
C GLY A 196 -2.32 3.27 5.43
N PHE A 197 -2.74 3.42 4.17
CA PHE A 197 -3.23 4.69 3.66
C PHE A 197 -4.63 4.96 4.22
N VAL A 198 -4.83 6.13 4.82
CA VAL A 198 -6.06 6.48 5.55
C VAL A 198 -6.62 7.80 5.02
N ASP A 199 -7.80 7.73 4.42
CA ASP A 199 -8.60 8.90 4.05
C ASP A 199 -9.48 9.33 5.25
N THR A 200 -10.00 10.56 5.24
CA THR A 200 -10.84 11.09 6.33
C THR A 200 -12.11 10.29 6.58
N SER A 201 -12.56 9.53 5.58
CA SER A 201 -13.75 8.67 5.67
C SER A 201 -13.47 7.28 6.26
N ASP A 202 -12.20 6.95 6.48
CA ASP A 202 -11.75 5.64 6.92
C ASP A 202 -11.62 5.53 8.44
N SER A 203 -11.56 4.30 8.97
CA SER A 203 -11.17 4.08 10.36
C SER A 203 -9.68 3.77 10.44
N PRO A 204 -8.91 4.51 11.25
CA PRO A 204 -7.50 4.22 11.51
C PRO A 204 -7.29 3.03 12.48
N LYS A 205 -8.36 2.45 13.03
CA LYS A 205 -8.27 1.42 14.06
C LYS A 205 -7.52 0.17 13.57
N GLY A 206 -6.50 -0.23 14.31
CA GLY A 206 -5.67 -1.41 14.02
C GLY A 206 -4.65 -1.19 12.90
N ILE A 207 -4.40 0.06 12.51
CA ILE A 207 -3.27 0.45 11.66
C ILE A 207 -2.20 1.04 12.57
N ASP A 208 -1.02 0.44 12.60
CA ASP A 208 0.09 0.87 13.45
C ASP A 208 0.74 2.15 12.92
N TYR A 209 0.89 2.23 11.60
CA TYR A 209 1.50 3.36 10.90
C TYR A 209 0.54 3.93 9.84
N PRO A 210 -0.40 4.81 10.23
CA PRO A 210 -1.27 5.44 9.25
C PRO A 210 -0.48 6.41 8.37
N ILE A 211 -0.80 6.45 7.08
CA ILE A 211 -0.39 7.49 6.12
C ILE A 211 -1.65 8.27 5.78
N TYR A 212 -1.79 9.46 6.37
CA TYR A 212 -2.96 10.29 6.13
C TYR A 212 -2.93 10.92 4.74
N GLY A 213 -4.08 10.93 4.09
CA GLY A 213 -4.28 11.61 2.81
C GLY A 213 -5.25 10.86 1.90
N ASN A 214 -5.73 11.57 0.89
CA ASN A 214 -6.63 11.01 -0.11
C ASN A 214 -5.86 10.11 -1.09
N TYR A 215 -5.83 8.81 -0.78
CA TYR A 215 -5.22 7.79 -1.64
C TYR A 215 -6.05 7.46 -2.89
N ALA A 216 -7.24 8.04 -3.06
CA ALA A 216 -7.92 8.01 -4.37
C ALA A 216 -7.18 8.89 -5.39
N SER A 217 -6.32 9.81 -4.93
CA SER A 217 -5.35 10.48 -5.80
C SER A 217 -4.24 9.51 -6.23
N VAL A 218 -4.48 8.84 -7.36
CA VAL A 218 -3.56 7.85 -7.94
C VAL A 218 -2.18 8.43 -8.20
N GLY A 219 -2.10 9.69 -8.67
CA GLY A 219 -0.83 10.35 -8.95
C GLY A 219 0.05 10.49 -7.71
N TRP A 220 -0.55 10.83 -6.58
CA TRP A 220 0.15 10.95 -5.30
C TRP A 220 0.59 9.61 -4.73
N VAL A 221 -0.28 8.60 -4.75
CA VAL A 221 0.14 7.26 -4.27
C VAL A 221 1.27 6.72 -5.14
N LYS A 222 1.22 6.93 -6.47
CA LYS A 222 2.30 6.56 -7.37
C LYS A 222 3.60 7.31 -7.09
N SER A 223 3.56 8.59 -6.71
CA SER A 223 4.78 9.33 -6.37
C SER A 223 5.42 8.80 -5.08
N ILE A 224 4.61 8.42 -4.08
CA ILE A 224 5.10 7.76 -2.86
C ILE A 224 5.74 6.40 -3.20
N LEU A 225 5.04 5.55 -3.96
CA LEU A 225 5.57 4.24 -4.35
C LEU A 225 6.89 4.37 -5.12
N ARG A 226 6.98 5.32 -6.06
CA ARG A 226 8.23 5.61 -6.79
C ARG A 226 9.35 6.03 -5.84
N SER A 227 9.04 6.90 -4.87
CA SER A 227 10.01 7.35 -3.86
C SER A 227 10.56 6.17 -3.04
N TRP A 228 9.69 5.26 -2.59
CA TRP A 228 10.12 4.04 -1.90
C TRP A 228 10.98 3.16 -2.79
N ASN A 229 10.58 2.93 -4.05
CA ASN A 229 11.37 2.15 -4.99
C ASN A 229 12.79 2.70 -5.16
N THR A 230 12.92 4.00 -5.44
CA THR A 230 14.22 4.67 -5.61
C THR A 230 15.07 4.66 -4.33
N SER A 231 14.45 4.55 -3.15
CA SER A 231 15.18 4.57 -1.87
C SER A 231 15.63 3.19 -1.40
N TRP A 232 15.05 2.11 -1.96
CA TRP A 232 15.26 0.73 -1.52
C TRP A 232 16.07 -0.10 -2.54
N VAL A 233 16.05 0.30 -3.81
CA VAL A 233 16.94 -0.24 -4.86
C VAL A 233 18.31 0.40 -4.78
#